data_AF-A0A920I089-F1
#
_entry.id   AF-A0A920I089-F1
#
_cell.length_a   1.000
_cell.length_b   1.000
_cell.length_c   1.000
_cell.angle_alpha   90.00
_cell.angle_beta   90.00
_cell.angle_gamma   90.00
#
_symmetry.space_group_name_H-M   'P 1'
#
loop_
_entity.id
_entity.type
_entity.pdbx_description
1 polymer ?
#
loop_
_entity_poly.entity_id
_entity_poly.type
_entity_poly.pdbx_seq_one_letter_code
_entity_poly.pdbx_strand_id
1 'polypeptide(L)'
;MSIEPAEADTGIVFERTDLEKNNVIKAVIDNVVDSRLCTKIKNSSGIFVSTIEHLMAALSALGIDNAIVKINSSELPALDGSSNEYVKKIINSGIKT
;
A
#
# COMPACT_ATOMS: atom_id res chain seq x y z
N MET A 1 -3.66 -5.08 -9.12
CA MET A 1 -3.34 -4.02 -8.13
C MET A 1 -3.51 -2.67 -8.81
N SER A 2 -4.16 -1.72 -8.15
CA SER A 2 -4.25 -0.31 -8.60
C SER A 2 -3.93 0.63 -7.44
N ILE A 3 -3.47 1.83 -7.77
CA ILE A 3 -3.26 2.93 -6.84
C ILE A 3 -4.18 4.05 -7.30
N GLU A 4 -5.11 4.46 -6.45
CA GLU A 4 -6.11 5.46 -6.75
C GLU A 4 -5.87 6.71 -5.88
N PRO A 5 -6.09 7.92 -6.42
CA PRO A 5 -6.06 9.14 -5.63
C PRO A 5 -7.05 9.06 -4.46
N ALA A 6 -6.71 9.68 -3.35
CA ALA A 6 -7.59 9.80 -2.19
C ALA A 6 -7.75 11.26 -1.77
N GLU A 7 -8.81 11.54 -1.01
CA GLU A 7 -9.05 12.85 -0.43
C GLU A 7 -7.96 13.22 0.58
N ALA A 8 -7.82 14.52 0.86
CA ALA A 8 -6.90 15.01 1.88
C ALA A 8 -7.15 14.33 3.24
N ASP A 9 -6.07 14.16 4.01
CA ASP A 9 -6.05 13.51 5.32
C ASP A 9 -6.46 12.03 5.33
N THR A 10 -6.62 11.39 4.16
CA THR A 10 -6.86 9.94 4.07
C THR A 10 -5.62 9.13 4.48
N GLY A 11 -4.43 9.63 4.14
CA GLY A 11 -3.19 8.88 4.23
C GLY A 11 -3.09 7.76 3.19
N ILE A 12 -2.17 6.82 3.42
CA ILE A 12 -2.03 5.61 2.60
C ILE A 12 -2.88 4.48 3.18
N VAL A 13 -3.79 3.95 2.36
CA VAL A 13 -4.76 2.93 2.77
C VAL A 13 -4.70 1.74 1.81
N PHE A 14 -4.62 0.53 2.35
CA PHE A 14 -4.68 -0.71 1.58
C PHE A 14 -6.09 -1.29 1.62
N GLU A 15 -6.61 -1.70 0.47
CA GLU A 15 -7.92 -2.35 0.33
C GLU A 15 -7.77 -3.72 -0.34
N ARG A 16 -8.19 -4.77 0.38
CA ARG A 16 -8.23 -6.16 -0.09
C ARG A 16 -9.50 -6.42 -0.90
N THR A 17 -9.44 -6.22 -2.22
CA THR A 17 -10.63 -6.35 -3.09
C THR A 17 -11.14 -7.79 -3.24
N ASP A 18 -10.37 -8.78 -2.78
CA ASP A 18 -10.77 -10.18 -2.69
C ASP A 18 -11.63 -10.50 -1.45
N LEU A 19 -11.85 -9.53 -0.56
CA LEU A 19 -12.64 -9.66 0.67
C LEU A 19 -13.81 -8.68 0.68
N GLU A 20 -15.00 -9.15 1.06
CA GLU A 20 -16.22 -8.32 1.11
C GLU A 20 -16.34 -7.45 2.37
N LYS A 21 -15.67 -7.83 3.47
CA LYS A 21 -15.78 -7.17 4.77
C LYS A 21 -14.43 -6.98 5.41
N ASN A 22 -14.29 -5.90 6.19
CA ASN A 22 -13.07 -5.57 6.93
C ASN A 22 -11.80 -5.59 6.06
N ASN A 23 -11.96 -5.20 4.80
CA ASN A 23 -10.93 -5.33 3.77
C ASN A 23 -9.97 -4.13 3.75
N VAL A 24 -10.20 -3.12 4.58
CA VAL A 24 -9.40 -1.90 4.66
C VAL A 24 -8.35 -2.00 5.77
N ILE A 25 -7.12 -1.62 5.46
CA ILE A 25 -5.99 -1.59 6.39
C ILE A 25 -5.22 -0.27 6.19
N LYS A 26 -5.18 0.59 7.22
CA LYS A 26 -4.42 1.84 7.18
C LYS A 26 -2.92 1.56 7.34
N ALA A 27 -2.08 2.23 6.55
CA ALA A 27 -0.62 2.11 6.64
C ALA A 27 -0.06 3.01 7.76
N VAL A 28 -0.39 2.66 9.01
CA VAL A 28 0.07 3.36 10.22
C VAL A 28 0.89 2.43 11.11
N ILE A 29 1.77 3.00 11.93
CA ILE A 29 2.69 2.24 12.78
C ILE A 29 1.96 1.25 13.71
N ASP A 30 0.79 1.63 14.22
CA ASP A 30 -0.04 0.80 15.10
C ASP A 30 -0.55 -0.48 14.42
N ASN A 31 -0.62 -0.50 13.09
CA ASN A 31 -1.03 -1.66 12.32
C ASN A 31 0.15 -2.55 11.90
N VAL A 32 1.40 -2.13 12.12
CA VAL A 32 2.58 -2.93 11.78
C VAL A 32 2.67 -4.14 12.70
N VAL A 33 2.90 -5.32 12.11
CA VAL A 33 3.03 -6.58 12.84
C VAL A 33 4.34 -7.28 12.49
N ASP A 34 4.88 -8.03 13.45
CA ASP A 34 6.13 -8.76 13.27
C ASP A 34 6.06 -9.74 12.09
N SER A 35 7.12 -9.76 11.29
CA SER A 35 7.26 -10.57 10.10
C SER A 35 8.74 -10.73 9.77
N ARG A 36 9.15 -11.94 9.41
CA ARG A 36 10.59 -12.28 9.27
C ARG A 36 11.24 -11.76 8.00
N LEU A 37 10.47 -11.54 6.94
CA LEU A 37 10.99 -11.32 5.59
C LEU A 37 10.62 -9.98 4.98
N CYS A 38 9.62 -9.29 5.55
CA CYS A 38 9.05 -8.09 4.95
C CYS A 38 8.26 -7.27 5.97
N THR A 39 7.86 -6.06 5.59
CA THR A 39 6.92 -5.27 6.38
C THR A 39 5.49 -5.76 6.14
N LYS A 40 4.77 -6.01 7.23
CA LYS A 40 3.39 -6.48 7.21
C LYS A 40 2.53 -5.58 8.07
N ILE A 41 1.36 -5.21 7.55
CA ILE A 41 0.34 -4.46 8.29
C ILE A 41 -0.93 -5.29 8.41
N LYS A 42 -1.63 -5.16 9.55
CA LYS A 42 -2.84 -5.92 9.87
C LYS A 42 -3.84 -5.02 10.56
N ASN A 43 -5.13 -5.14 10.20
CA ASN A 43 -6.20 -4.42 10.87
C ASN A 43 -6.72 -5.17 12.11
N SER A 44 -7.64 -4.55 12.86
CA SER A 44 -8.26 -5.12 14.06
C SER A 44 -9.01 -6.42 13.83
N SER A 45 -9.45 -6.67 12.60
CA SER A 45 -10.14 -7.91 12.20
C SER A 45 -9.19 -9.02 11.77
N GLY A 46 -7.88 -8.80 11.87
CA GLY A 46 -6.85 -9.79 11.54
C GLY A 46 -6.49 -9.89 10.06
N ILE A 47 -7.11 -9.08 9.19
CA ILE A 47 -6.80 -9.02 7.76
C ILE A 47 -5.50 -8.25 7.56
N PHE A 48 -4.61 -8.77 6.71
CA PHE A 48 -3.28 -8.21 6.51
C PHE A 48 -2.89 -8.09 5.04
N VAL A 49 -1.88 -7.24 4.81
CA VAL A 49 -1.11 -7.15 3.57
C VAL A 49 0.37 -7.17 3.94
N SER A 50 1.15 -7.94 3.20
CA SER A 50 2.61 -8.11 3.36
C SER A 50 3.37 -7.47 2.21
N THR A 51 4.67 -7.26 2.41
CA THR A 51 5.60 -6.80 1.37
C THR A 51 5.27 -5.38 0.90
N ILE A 52 4.87 -4.52 1.85
CA ILE A 52 4.44 -3.14 1.56
C ILE A 52 5.60 -2.16 1.38
N GLU A 53 6.79 -2.50 1.88
CA GLU A 53 7.92 -1.60 2.06
C GLU A 53 8.39 -0.93 0.77
N HIS A 54 8.46 -1.66 -0.35
CA HIS A 54 8.95 -1.09 -1.62
C HIS A 54 7.95 -0.12 -2.24
N LEU A 55 6.65 -0.38 -2.09
CA LEU A 55 5.62 0.57 -2.52
C LEU A 55 5.63 1.80 -1.60
N MET A 56 5.71 1.61 -0.28
CA MET A 56 5.77 2.71 0.67
C MET A 56 7.00 3.61 0.43
N ALA A 57 8.16 3.02 0.10
CA ALA A 57 9.35 3.76 -0.29
C ALA A 57 9.14 4.57 -1.58
N ALA A 58 8.46 4.01 -2.59
CA ALA A 58 8.13 4.72 -3.82
C ALA A 58 7.18 5.92 -3.57
N LEU A 59 6.13 5.71 -2.78
CA LEU A 59 5.17 6.76 -2.43
C LEU A 59 5.83 7.89 -1.63
N SER A 60 6.66 7.54 -0.64
CA SER A 60 7.40 8.51 0.17
C SER A 60 8.40 9.31 -0.67
N ALA A 61 9.15 8.65 -1.57
CA ALA A 61 10.11 9.33 -2.44
C ALA A 61 9.45 10.31 -3.42
N LEU A 62 8.20 10.06 -3.80
CA LEU A 62 7.41 10.92 -4.69
C LEU A 62 6.53 11.94 -3.95
N GLY A 63 6.56 11.96 -2.61
CA GLY A 63 5.74 12.87 -1.80
C GLY A 63 4.23 12.61 -1.92
N ILE A 64 3.82 11.35 -2.09
CA ILE A 64 2.40 10.99 -2.13
C ILE A 64 1.89 10.79 -0.71
N ASP A 65 1.03 11.69 -0.26
CA ASP A 65 0.44 11.64 1.07
C ASP A 65 -0.84 10.80 1.14
N ASN A 66 -1.67 10.84 0.09
CA ASN A 66 -3.03 10.30 0.09
C ASN A 66 -3.25 9.36 -1.11
N ALA A 67 -3.45 8.07 -0.84
CA ALA A 67 -3.77 7.08 -1.88
C ALA A 67 -4.48 5.84 -1.32
N ILE A 68 -5.34 5.24 -2.15
CA ILE A 68 -5.93 3.93 -1.90
C ILE A 68 -5.23 2.89 -2.79
N VAL A 69 -4.58 1.92 -2.16
CA VAL A 69 -3.89 0.81 -2.80
C VAL A 69 -4.83 -0.40 -2.80
N LYS A 70 -5.42 -0.71 -3.95
CA LYS A 70 -6.32 -1.86 -4.13
C LYS A 70 -5.56 -3.09 -4.58
N ILE A 71 -5.75 -4.20 -3.88
CA ILE A 71 -5.07 -5.47 -4.14
C ILE A 71 -5.99 -6.66 -3.88
N ASN A 72 -5.92 -7.70 -4.71
CA ASN A 72 -6.75 -8.91 -4.61
C ASN A 72 -5.99 -10.10 -3.97
N SER A 73 -4.97 -9.81 -3.16
CA SER A 73 -4.09 -10.79 -2.52
C SER A 73 -3.58 -10.23 -1.19
N SER A 74 -3.11 -11.12 -0.30
CA SER A 74 -2.52 -10.76 1.00
C SER A 74 -1.09 -10.22 0.93
N GLU A 75 -0.56 -10.02 -0.28
CA GLU A 75 0.83 -9.66 -0.51
C GLU A 75 0.95 -8.84 -1.79
N LEU A 76 1.68 -7.72 -1.69
CA LEU A 76 2.04 -6.89 -2.85
C LEU A 76 3.05 -7.60 -3.76
N PRO A 77 3.00 -7.35 -5.08
CA PRO A 77 3.97 -7.93 -5.99
C PRO A 77 5.37 -7.41 -5.64
N ALA A 78 6.33 -8.33 -5.48
CA ALA A 78 7.73 -7.97 -5.21
C ALA A 78 8.41 -7.30 -6.42
N LEU A 79 7.85 -7.45 -7.63
CA LEU A 79 8.41 -6.95 -8.90
C LEU A 79 9.87 -7.43 -9.08
N ASP A 80 10.80 -6.51 -9.33
CA ASP A 80 12.24 -6.79 -9.41
C ASP A 80 12.96 -6.74 -8.05
N GLY A 81 12.21 -6.62 -6.95
CA GLY A 81 12.75 -6.44 -5.61
C GLY A 81 13.14 -5.00 -5.27
N SER A 82 12.86 -4.02 -6.15
CA SER A 82 13.10 -2.61 -5.91
C SER A 82 11.81 -1.78 -6.01
N SER A 83 11.92 -0.48 -5.72
CA SER A 83 10.84 0.51 -5.94
C SER A 83 10.77 1.05 -7.36
N ASN A 84 11.72 0.73 -8.24
CA ASN A 84 11.90 1.38 -9.54
C ASN A 84 10.66 1.27 -10.44
N GLU A 85 10.06 0.08 -10.52
CA GLU A 85 8.86 -0.13 -11.31
C GLU A 85 7.65 0.64 -10.74
N TYR A 86 7.50 0.71 -9.41
CA TYR A 86 6.44 1.49 -8.79
C TYR A 86 6.60 2.98 -9.11
N VAL A 87 7.80 3.53 -8.94
CA VAL A 87 8.10 4.94 -9.23
C VAL A 87 7.76 5.28 -10.69
N LYS A 88 8.22 4.47 -11.64
CA LYS A 88 7.94 4.67 -13.07
C LYS A 88 6.44 4.69 -13.36
N LYS A 89 5.68 3.76 -12.79
CA LYS A 89 4.22 3.69 -13.00
C LYS A 89 3.49 4.89 -12.41
N ILE A 90 3.87 5.33 -11.20
CA ILE A 90 3.25 6.49 -10.54
C ILE A 90 3.56 7.80 -11.29
N ILE A 91 4.80 8.01 -11.73
CA ILE A 91 5.16 9.19 -12.54
C ILE A 91 4.35 9.21 -13.83
N ASN A 92 4.23 8.06 -14.51
CA ASN A 92 3.47 7.97 -15.76
C ASN A 92 1.96 8.22 -15.58
N SER A 93 1.38 7.93 -14.41
CA SER A 93 -0.03 8.27 -14.13
C SER A 93 -0.25 9.74 -13.77
N GLY A 94 0.82 10.46 -13.41
CA GLY A 94 0.76 11.81 -12.90
C GLY A 94 0.44 11.89 -11.40
N ILE A 95 0.63 13.08 -10.84
CA ILE A 95 0.43 13.40 -9.43
C ILE A 95 -0.49 14.62 -9.34
N LYS A 96 -1.48 14.57 -8.44
CA LYS A 96 -2.38 15.69 -8.17
C LYS A 96 -1.92 16.40 -6.90
N THR A 97 -1.80 17.72 -6.97
CA THR A 97 -1.43 18.62 -5.88
C THR A 97 -2.60 19.52 -5.49
#